data_AF-X0W861-F1
#
_entry.id   AF-X0W861-F1
#
_cell.length_a   1.000
_cell.length_b   1.000
_cell.length_c   1.000
_cell.angle_alpha   90.00
_cell.angle_beta   90.00
_cell.angle_gamma   90.00
#
_symmetry.space_group_name_H-M   'P 1'
#
loop_
_entity.id
_entity.type
_entity.pdbx_description
1 polymer ?
#
loop_
_entity_poly.entity_id
_entity_poly.type
_entity_poly.pdbx_seq_one_letter_code
_entity_poly.pdbx_strand_id
1 'polypeptide(L)'
;PYLFFKLIKSKGDGTWEKPSRGEGKTIKFSLEEIVCIIHVLKKELPSWSSFHTFKDKKTQISFRWEEGEKGKLWIHIGGYSKVLNHAQFKILEMLLNHILKEKIEFSTTNLSSTKRFLRNQSKVQIQEDFVTEKINLTDLNNKGKNNHATIDNPENNKKTKELNGSIKSETEKALLIQFENNSELWIPKSTIHSKFNNTKKVVQNFMIDSWILKKNKIIS
;
A
#
# COMPACT_ATOMS: atom_id res chain seq x y z
N PRO A 1 -0.37 2.47 -2.33
CA PRO A 1 -1.52 2.17 -1.42
C PRO A 1 -2.82 2.53 -2.13
N TYR A 2 -3.93 1.82 -1.83
CA TYR A 2 -5.20 2.00 -2.54
C TYR A 2 -6.38 1.53 -1.68
N LEU A 3 -7.59 1.91 -2.09
CA LEU A 3 -8.85 1.43 -1.52
C LEU A 3 -9.75 0.90 -2.64
N PHE A 4 -10.40 -0.24 -2.40
CA PHE A 4 -11.36 -0.79 -3.35
C PHE A 4 -12.78 -0.41 -2.95
N PHE A 5 -13.52 0.16 -3.90
CA PHE A 5 -14.95 0.40 -3.77
C PHE A 5 -15.66 -0.68 -4.55
N LYS A 6 -16.56 -1.41 -3.88
CA LYS A 6 -17.43 -2.40 -4.51
C LYS A 6 -18.84 -1.84 -4.54
N LEU A 7 -19.36 -1.64 -5.75
CA LEU A 7 -20.68 -1.13 -6.03
C LEU A 7 -21.60 -2.30 -6.41
N ILE A 8 -22.78 -2.31 -5.82
CA ILE A 8 -23.88 -3.22 -6.14
C ILE A 8 -25.17 -2.42 -6.19
N LYS A 9 -26.12 -2.87 -7.02
CA LYS A 9 -27.49 -2.33 -7.06
C LYS A 9 -28.53 -3.43 -6.93
N SER A 10 -29.75 -3.04 -6.58
CA SER A 10 -30.91 -3.94 -6.64
C SER A 10 -31.28 -4.19 -8.10
N LYS A 11 -31.74 -5.41 -8.37
CA LYS A 11 -32.24 -5.87 -9.66
C LYS A 11 -33.76 -5.67 -9.71
N GLY A 12 -34.33 -5.78 -10.92
CA GLY A 12 -35.77 -5.63 -11.13
C GLY A 12 -36.62 -6.71 -10.44
N ASP A 13 -36.03 -7.86 -10.12
CA ASP A 13 -36.66 -8.96 -9.39
C ASP A 13 -36.64 -8.78 -7.85
N GLY A 14 -36.16 -7.62 -7.37
CA GLY A 14 -36.03 -7.33 -5.93
C GLY A 14 -34.78 -7.93 -5.27
N THR A 15 -33.99 -8.74 -5.98
CA THR A 15 -32.73 -9.26 -5.46
C THR A 15 -31.59 -8.27 -5.62
N TRP A 16 -30.50 -8.43 -4.86
CA TRP A 16 -29.29 -7.61 -5.04
C TRP A 16 -28.28 -8.32 -5.94
N GLU A 17 -27.50 -7.53 -6.67
CA GLU A 17 -26.29 -8.03 -7.33
C GLU A 17 -25.37 -8.73 -6.33
N LYS A 18 -24.85 -9.91 -6.72
CA LYS A 18 -24.00 -10.76 -5.91
C LYS A 18 -22.57 -10.75 -6.46
N PRO A 19 -21.62 -10.17 -5.72
CA PRO A 19 -20.22 -10.15 -6.14
C PRO A 19 -19.61 -11.55 -6.32
N SER A 20 -20.10 -12.55 -5.60
CA SER A 20 -19.70 -13.96 -5.76
C SER A 20 -20.06 -14.55 -7.13
N ARG A 21 -21.00 -13.93 -7.86
CA ARG A 21 -21.40 -14.30 -9.22
C ARG A 21 -20.75 -13.41 -10.29
N GLY A 22 -19.77 -12.59 -9.92
CA GLY A 22 -19.14 -11.63 -10.83
C GLY A 22 -20.01 -10.40 -11.15
N GLU A 23 -21.09 -10.19 -10.41
CA GLU A 23 -21.96 -9.02 -10.55
C GLU A 23 -21.42 -7.83 -9.74
N GLY A 24 -21.94 -6.63 -10.01
CA GLY A 24 -21.46 -5.40 -9.40
C GLY A 24 -20.28 -4.80 -10.16
N LYS A 25 -19.65 -3.79 -9.56
CA LYS A 25 -18.43 -3.18 -10.08
C LYS A 25 -17.43 -2.90 -8.97
N THR A 26 -16.16 -3.21 -9.22
CA THR A 26 -15.08 -2.91 -8.28
C THR A 26 -14.15 -1.87 -8.91
N ILE A 27 -13.94 -0.76 -8.20
CA ILE A 27 -13.02 0.31 -8.60
C ILE A 27 -11.90 0.40 -7.58
N LYS A 28 -10.67 0.61 -8.05
CA LYS A 28 -9.48 0.77 -7.22
C LYS A 28 -9.08 2.23 -7.19
N PHE A 29 -9.30 2.91 -6.07
CA PHE A 29 -8.89 4.29 -5.89
C PHE A 29 -7.46 4.39 -5.38
N SER A 30 -6.64 5.22 -6.01
CA SER A 30 -5.32 5.60 -5.49
C SER A 30 -5.46 6.51 -4.26
N LEU A 31 -4.37 6.74 -3.52
CA LEU A 31 -4.41 7.71 -2.41
C LEU A 31 -4.71 9.13 -2.89
N GLU A 32 -4.17 9.53 -4.05
CA GLU A 32 -4.41 10.85 -4.64
C GLU A 32 -5.89 11.03 -4.98
N GLU A 33 -6.53 10.01 -5.54
CA GLU A 33 -7.96 10.07 -5.84
C GLU A 33 -8.80 10.11 -4.56
N ILE A 34 -8.39 9.39 -3.50
CA ILE A 34 -9.04 9.49 -2.18
C ILE A 34 -8.95 10.93 -1.65
N VAL A 35 -7.79 11.59 -1.78
CA VAL A 35 -7.61 13.00 -1.39
C VAL A 35 -8.54 13.90 -2.21
N CYS A 36 -8.63 13.74 -3.53
CA CYS A 36 -9.55 14.50 -4.37
C CYS A 36 -11.01 14.31 -3.94
N ILE A 37 -11.42 13.07 -3.65
CA ILE A 37 -12.77 12.76 -3.16
C ILE A 37 -13.02 13.44 -1.81
N ILE A 38 -12.04 13.44 -0.89
CA ILE A 38 -12.15 14.13 0.41
C ILE A 38 -12.34 15.64 0.23
N HIS A 39 -11.61 16.29 -0.69
CA HIS A 39 -11.80 17.72 -0.97
C HIS A 39 -13.22 18.03 -1.48
N VAL A 40 -13.79 17.15 -2.32
CA VAL A 40 -15.21 17.28 -2.70
C VAL A 40 -16.12 17.09 -1.49
N LEU A 41 -15.92 16.07 -0.66
CA LEU A 41 -16.74 15.81 0.53
C LEU A 41 -16.73 16.96 1.54
N LYS A 42 -15.58 17.63 1.69
CA LYS A 42 -15.41 18.83 2.53
C LYS A 42 -15.98 20.11 1.91
N LYS A 43 -16.56 20.03 0.70
CA LYS A 43 -17.04 21.17 -0.09
C LYS A 43 -15.94 22.19 -0.45
N GLU A 44 -14.68 21.76 -0.45
CA GLU A 44 -13.55 22.57 -0.93
C GLU A 44 -13.52 22.59 -2.47
N LEU A 45 -14.06 21.55 -3.10
CA LEU A 45 -14.28 21.47 -4.55
C LEU A 45 -15.74 21.20 -4.87
N PRO A 46 -16.33 21.86 -5.88
CA PRO A 46 -17.71 21.62 -6.28
C PRO A 46 -17.90 20.23 -6.92
N SER A 47 -16.86 19.73 -7.59
CA SER A 47 -16.87 18.40 -8.19
C SER A 47 -15.46 17.88 -8.47
N TRP A 48 -15.37 16.57 -8.68
CA TRP A 48 -14.19 15.87 -9.19
C TRP A 48 -14.62 14.74 -10.11
N SER A 49 -13.83 14.45 -11.14
CA SER A 49 -14.07 13.32 -12.04
C SER A 49 -12.77 12.72 -12.58
N SER A 50 -12.80 11.43 -12.88
CA SER A 50 -11.67 10.68 -13.43
C SER A 50 -12.17 9.56 -14.36
N PHE A 51 -11.24 8.94 -15.10
CA PHE A 51 -11.51 7.76 -15.90
C PHE A 51 -10.53 6.64 -15.57
N HIS A 52 -11.06 5.44 -15.32
CA HIS A 52 -10.26 4.23 -15.13
C HIS A 52 -10.39 3.33 -16.35
N THR A 53 -9.28 2.82 -16.87
CA THR A 53 -9.27 1.86 -17.97
C THR A 53 -8.79 0.51 -17.47
N PHE A 54 -9.56 -0.54 -17.75
CA PHE A 54 -9.17 -1.93 -17.45
C PHE A 54 -9.66 -2.87 -18.54
N LYS A 55 -8.75 -3.64 -19.15
CA LYS A 55 -9.05 -4.53 -20.29
C LYS A 55 -9.88 -3.83 -21.38
N ASP A 56 -9.40 -2.66 -21.79
CA ASP A 56 -10.02 -1.77 -22.80
C ASP A 56 -11.41 -1.20 -22.44
N LYS A 57 -11.92 -1.49 -21.23
CA LYS A 57 -13.15 -0.88 -20.72
C LYS A 57 -12.81 0.38 -19.94
N LYS A 58 -13.19 1.53 -20.49
CA LYS A 58 -13.11 2.83 -19.82
C LYS A 58 -14.33 3.03 -18.91
N THR A 59 -14.08 3.42 -17.66
CA THR A 59 -15.09 3.70 -16.64
C THR A 59 -14.96 5.13 -16.18
N GLN A 60 -16.00 5.93 -16.38
CA GLN A 60 -16.10 7.26 -15.81
C GLN A 60 -16.43 7.21 -14.32
N ILE A 61 -15.82 8.10 -13.56
CA ILE A 61 -16.06 8.31 -12.14
C ILE A 61 -16.32 9.81 -11.95
N SER A 62 -17.35 10.18 -11.19
CA SER A 62 -17.58 11.56 -10.80
C SER A 62 -18.25 11.68 -9.43
N PHE A 63 -17.86 12.74 -8.73
CA PHE A 63 -18.43 13.21 -7.47
C PHE A 63 -18.80 14.68 -7.68
N ARG A 64 -20.06 15.06 -7.48
CA ARG A 64 -20.54 16.42 -7.77
C ARG A 64 -21.61 16.83 -6.77
N TRP A 65 -21.50 18.04 -6.24
CA TRP A 65 -22.59 18.64 -5.47
C TRP A 65 -23.73 19.11 -6.38
N GLU A 66 -24.96 18.80 -5.96
CA GLU A 66 -26.15 19.45 -6.50
C GLU A 66 -26.21 20.91 -6.03
N GLU A 67 -26.47 21.84 -6.95
CA GLU A 67 -26.67 23.25 -6.61
C GLU A 67 -27.96 23.41 -5.79
N GLY A 68 -27.86 24.03 -4.61
CA GLY A 68 -29.01 24.32 -3.74
C GLY A 68 -28.76 24.12 -2.23
N GLU A 69 -29.68 24.64 -1.41
CA GLU A 69 -29.54 24.79 0.06
C GLU A 69 -29.26 23.48 0.82
N LYS A 70 -29.76 22.33 0.32
CA LYS A 70 -29.69 21.05 1.03
C LYS A 70 -28.51 20.15 0.64
N GLY A 71 -27.56 20.68 -0.13
CA GLY A 71 -26.28 20.06 -0.52
C GLY A 71 -26.32 18.54 -0.58
N LYS A 72 -26.81 18.00 -1.70
CA LYS A 72 -26.77 16.56 -1.99
C LYS A 72 -25.55 16.24 -2.84
N LEU A 73 -24.89 15.12 -2.55
CA LEU A 73 -23.73 14.69 -3.31
C LEU A 73 -24.12 13.58 -4.29
N TRP A 74 -23.96 13.85 -5.59
CA TRP A 74 -24.09 12.87 -6.66
C TRP A 74 -22.78 12.13 -6.87
N ILE A 75 -22.84 10.79 -6.83
CA ILE A 75 -21.72 9.91 -7.16
C ILE A 75 -22.12 9.08 -8.37
N HIS A 76 -21.33 9.12 -9.45
CA HIS A 76 -21.50 8.28 -10.63
C HIS A 76 -20.23 7.49 -10.90
N ILE A 77 -20.37 6.18 -11.11
CA ILE A 77 -19.27 5.26 -11.41
C ILE A 77 -19.73 4.27 -12.48
N GLY A 78 -19.40 4.54 -13.74
CA GLY A 78 -19.94 3.81 -14.88
C GLY A 78 -21.47 3.78 -14.85
N GLY A 79 -22.06 2.58 -14.86
CA GLY A 79 -23.52 2.38 -14.80
C GLY A 79 -24.13 2.39 -13.39
N TYR A 80 -23.40 2.86 -12.37
CA TYR A 80 -23.84 2.95 -10.98
C TYR A 80 -23.94 4.41 -10.58
N SER A 81 -25.01 4.78 -9.88
CA SER A 81 -25.19 6.11 -9.33
C SER A 81 -25.79 6.06 -7.93
N LYS A 82 -25.43 7.02 -7.08
CA LYS A 82 -26.05 7.20 -5.78
C LYS A 82 -25.98 8.67 -5.34
N VAL A 83 -27.09 9.14 -4.78
CA VAL A 83 -27.17 10.43 -4.10
C VAL A 83 -26.94 10.21 -2.62
N LEU A 84 -26.00 10.95 -2.03
CA LEU A 84 -25.74 10.96 -0.60
C LEU A 84 -26.33 12.21 0.05
N ASN A 85 -27.06 12.01 1.14
CA ASN A 85 -27.48 13.07 2.04
C ASN A 85 -26.35 13.44 3.04
N HIS A 86 -26.60 14.44 3.90
CA HIS A 86 -25.64 14.94 4.87
C HIS A 86 -24.97 13.86 5.72
N ALA A 87 -25.76 13.04 6.40
CA ALA A 87 -25.23 11.98 7.25
C ALA A 87 -24.38 10.99 6.44
N GLN A 88 -24.84 10.60 5.25
CA GLN A 88 -24.16 9.61 4.43
C GLN A 88 -22.81 10.10 3.90
N PHE A 89 -22.76 11.32 3.33
CA PHE A 89 -21.48 11.84 2.84
C PHE A 89 -20.53 12.16 4.00
N LYS A 90 -21.04 12.56 5.18
CA LYS A 90 -20.19 12.83 6.34
C LYS A 90 -19.56 11.56 6.90
N ILE A 91 -20.30 10.45 6.96
CA ILE A 91 -19.74 9.14 7.30
C ILE A 91 -18.65 8.72 6.30
N LEU A 92 -18.90 8.92 5.00
CA LEU A 92 -17.91 8.62 3.97
C LEU A 92 -16.64 9.48 4.14
N GLU A 93 -16.79 10.78 4.42
CA GLU A 93 -15.69 11.70 4.69
C GLU A 93 -14.84 11.23 5.88
N MET A 94 -15.47 10.90 7.00
CA MET A 94 -14.79 10.40 8.20
C MET A 94 -14.03 9.10 7.92
N LEU A 95 -14.67 8.17 7.22
CA LEU A 95 -14.09 6.88 6.86
C LEU A 95 -12.87 7.05 5.96
N LEU A 96 -12.98 7.87 4.91
CA LEU A 96 -11.88 8.08 3.96
C LEU A 96 -10.70 8.82 4.61
N ASN A 97 -10.96 9.81 5.46
CA ASN A 97 -9.90 10.46 6.23
C ASN A 97 -9.19 9.47 7.16
N HIS A 98 -9.95 8.64 7.87
CA HIS A 98 -9.39 7.63 8.76
C HIS A 98 -8.52 6.63 8.00
N ILE A 99 -9.04 6.02 6.93
CA ILE A 99 -8.29 5.08 6.10
C ILE A 99 -7.06 5.75 5.50
N LEU A 100 -7.16 6.99 5.01
CA LEU A 100 -6.02 7.72 4.45
C LEU A 100 -4.93 7.91 5.49
N LYS A 101 -5.28 8.36 6.71
CA LYS A 101 -4.35 8.54 7.82
C LYS A 101 -3.66 7.24 8.18
N GLU A 102 -4.40 6.15 8.38
CA GLU A 102 -3.84 4.83 8.67
C GLU A 102 -2.91 4.35 7.54
N LYS A 103 -3.34 4.50 6.28
CA LYS A 103 -2.53 4.12 5.13
C LYS A 103 -1.23 4.90 5.08
N ILE A 104 -1.23 6.21 5.41
CA ILE A 104 -0.01 7.02 5.48
C ILE A 104 0.88 6.52 6.61
N GLU A 105 0.35 6.42 7.83
CA GLU A 105 1.08 6.02 9.04
C GLU A 105 1.76 4.66 8.88
N PHE A 106 1.06 3.68 8.31
CA PHE A 106 1.55 2.31 8.18
C PHE A 106 2.14 1.99 6.79
N SER A 107 2.24 2.95 5.86
CA SER A 107 2.78 2.68 4.51
C SER A 107 4.30 2.50 4.46
N THR A 108 5.05 3.05 5.43
CA THR A 108 6.52 3.10 5.39
C THR A 108 7.20 2.53 6.63
N THR A 109 6.46 1.96 7.58
CA THR A 109 7.07 1.51 8.82
C THR A 109 7.65 0.09 8.70
N ASN A 110 8.94 0.03 8.39
CA ASN A 110 9.82 -0.89 9.12
C ASN A 110 9.75 -0.46 10.61
N LEU A 111 8.82 -1.01 11.38
CA LEU A 111 8.60 -0.66 12.80
C LEU A 111 9.88 -0.82 13.68
N SER A 112 10.94 -1.43 13.17
CA SER A 112 12.23 -1.57 13.83
C SER A 112 13.07 -0.29 13.90
N SER A 113 12.85 0.70 13.02
CA SER A 113 13.61 1.97 13.04
C SER A 113 12.95 3.05 13.91
N THR A 114 11.62 3.15 13.92
CA THR A 114 10.92 4.21 14.68
C THR A 114 10.93 3.97 16.19
N LYS A 115 10.84 2.71 16.65
CA LYS A 115 10.99 2.37 18.08
C LYS A 115 12.38 2.69 18.64
N ARG A 116 13.41 2.76 17.77
CA ARG A 116 14.78 3.12 18.16
C ARG A 116 14.94 4.63 18.34
N PHE A 117 14.14 5.43 17.63
CA PHE A 117 14.12 6.89 17.76
C PHE A 117 13.34 7.36 18.99
N LEU A 118 12.16 6.76 19.28
CA LEU A 118 11.33 7.12 20.43
C LEU A 118 11.91 6.69 21.79
N ARG A 119 12.74 5.64 21.82
CA ARG A 119 13.41 5.21 23.05
C ARG A 119 14.55 6.15 23.48
N ASN A 120 15.08 6.97 22.57
CA ASN A 120 16.11 7.95 22.89
C ASN A 120 15.56 9.36 23.20
N GLN A 121 14.24 9.58 23.08
CA GLN A 121 13.60 10.88 23.34
C GLN A 121 12.69 10.92 24.58
N SER A 122 12.63 9.85 25.38
CA SER A 122 11.89 9.84 26.65
C SER A 122 12.66 10.57 27.76
N LYS A 123 13.00 11.84 27.51
CA LYS A 123 13.38 12.82 28.54
C LYS A 123 13.25 14.28 28.08
N VAL A 124 12.24 14.62 27.26
CA VAL A 124 11.81 16.02 27.16
C VAL A 124 10.28 16.04 27.07
N GLN A 125 9.66 16.63 28.07
CA GLN A 125 8.23 16.90 28.13
C GLN A 125 7.99 18.21 27.38
N ILE A 126 7.26 18.19 26.27
CA ILE A 126 6.83 19.43 25.59
C ILE A 126 5.34 19.33 25.28
N GLN A 127 4.64 20.33 25.80
CA GLN A 127 3.24 20.71 25.63
C GLN A 127 2.93 20.97 24.14
N GLU A 128 1.76 20.54 23.67
CA GLU A 128 1.29 20.83 22.32
C GLU A 128 0.98 22.32 22.18
N ASP A 129 1.71 23.02 21.31
CA ASP A 129 1.25 24.26 20.69
C ASP A 129 1.55 24.24 19.18
N PHE A 130 0.53 24.56 18.40
CA PHE A 130 0.56 24.70 16.95
C PHE A 130 1.35 25.95 16.55
N VAL A 131 2.39 25.82 15.72
CA VAL A 131 2.86 26.93 14.86
C VAL A 131 3.35 26.42 13.51
N THR A 132 2.76 26.99 12.47
CA THR A 132 3.12 26.95 11.05
C THR A 132 4.45 27.68 10.82
N GLU A 133 5.45 27.08 10.17
CA GLU A 133 6.50 27.88 9.52
C GLU A 133 7.22 27.23 8.34
N LYS A 134 7.61 28.10 7.41
CA LYS A 134 8.10 27.88 6.06
C LYS A 134 9.50 27.27 6.05
N ILE A 135 9.73 26.29 5.15
CA ILE A 135 11.06 25.74 4.90
C ILE A 135 11.79 26.63 3.88
N ASN A 136 12.86 27.28 4.29
CA ASN A 136 13.90 27.82 3.40
C ASN A 136 15.04 26.79 3.28
N LEU A 137 15.27 26.31 2.06
CA LEU A 137 16.39 25.46 1.68
C LEU A 137 17.59 26.33 1.29
N THR A 138 18.63 26.35 2.11
CA THR A 138 19.98 26.73 1.65
C THR A 138 21.05 26.00 2.46
N ASP A 139 22.02 25.50 1.70
CA ASP A 139 23.38 25.11 2.07
C ASP A 139 23.60 23.86 2.91
N LEU A 140 24.15 22.84 2.24
CA LEU A 140 25.47 22.30 2.59
C LEU A 140 26.05 21.55 1.37
N ASN A 141 26.91 22.26 0.64
CA ASN A 141 27.81 21.69 -0.37
C ASN A 141 29.23 21.87 0.18
N ASN A 142 29.93 20.80 0.55
CA ASN A 142 31.39 20.85 0.69
C ASN A 142 32.06 19.50 0.38
N LYS A 143 32.75 19.52 -0.77
CA LYS A 143 33.98 18.81 -1.21
C LYS A 143 34.60 17.74 -0.30
N GLY A 144 34.90 16.59 -0.91
CA GLY A 144 35.61 15.47 -0.28
C GLY A 144 37.13 15.42 -0.49
N LYS A 145 37.74 14.33 -0.02
CA LYS A 145 38.90 13.62 -0.62
C LYS A 145 39.21 12.33 0.15
N ASN A 146 39.70 11.36 -0.61
CA ASN A 146 39.98 9.96 -0.27
C ASN A 146 41.14 9.80 0.73
N ASN A 147 41.14 8.69 1.50
CA ASN A 147 42.34 7.95 1.87
C ASN A 147 41.99 6.46 2.03
N HIS A 148 42.79 5.62 1.37
CA HIS A 148 42.72 4.16 1.33
C HIS A 148 43.74 3.61 2.33
N ALA A 149 43.31 2.80 3.31
CA ALA A 149 44.16 1.80 3.97
C ALA A 149 43.25 0.69 4.52
N THR A 150 43.52 -0.51 4.03
CA THR A 150 42.91 -1.80 4.37
C THR A 150 43.41 -2.32 5.72
N ILE A 151 42.55 -3.00 6.49
CA ILE A 151 42.73 -4.37 7.04
C ILE A 151 41.63 -4.67 8.10
N ASP A 152 40.87 -5.72 7.76
CA ASP A 152 40.20 -6.75 8.57
C ASP A 152 38.93 -6.51 9.43
N ASN A 153 37.88 -7.20 8.96
CA ASN A 153 36.73 -7.83 9.62
C ASN A 153 35.56 -7.00 10.20
N PRO A 154 34.43 -6.95 9.45
CA PRO A 154 33.09 -6.77 9.98
C PRO A 154 32.12 -7.89 9.51
N GLU A 155 31.92 -8.93 10.32
CA GLU A 155 30.72 -9.77 10.26
C GLU A 155 29.77 -9.29 11.37
N ASN A 156 28.49 -8.98 11.21
CA ASN A 156 27.46 -9.58 10.37
C ASN A 156 26.29 -8.59 10.22
N ASN A 157 26.05 -8.08 9.01
CA ASN A 157 24.77 -7.42 8.66
C ASN A 157 24.41 -7.72 7.20
N LYS A 158 24.52 -8.99 6.78
CA LYS A 158 24.11 -9.40 5.44
C LYS A 158 22.58 -9.30 5.30
N LYS A 159 22.14 -8.42 4.40
CA LYS A 159 20.72 -8.19 4.03
C LYS A 159 20.07 -9.42 3.39
N THR A 160 20.89 -10.33 2.85
CA THR A 160 20.48 -11.57 2.18
C THR A 160 21.22 -12.77 2.78
N LYS A 161 20.59 -13.95 2.74
CA LYS A 161 21.17 -15.23 3.16
C LYS A 161 21.06 -16.24 2.02
N GLU A 162 22.08 -17.09 1.92
CA GLU A 162 22.12 -18.20 0.98
C GLU A 162 21.52 -19.44 1.65
N LEU A 163 20.63 -20.12 0.93
CA LEU A 163 19.95 -21.33 1.38
C LEU A 163 19.74 -22.29 0.22
N ASN A 164 19.97 -23.57 0.45
CA ASN A 164 19.61 -24.61 -0.51
C ASN A 164 18.12 -24.93 -0.41
N GLY A 165 17.50 -25.14 -1.57
CA GLY A 165 16.13 -25.62 -1.63
C GLY A 165 15.77 -26.17 -3.00
N SER A 166 14.58 -26.76 -3.10
CA SER A 166 14.03 -27.20 -4.39
C SER A 166 12.70 -26.53 -4.66
N ILE A 167 12.47 -26.13 -5.93
CA ILE A 167 11.20 -25.52 -6.34
C ILE A 167 10.16 -26.64 -6.48
N LYS A 168 9.09 -26.56 -5.68
CA LYS A 168 7.93 -27.45 -5.78
C LYS A 168 6.87 -26.92 -6.74
N SER A 169 6.61 -25.62 -6.68
CA SER A 169 5.56 -24.96 -7.46
C SER A 169 5.93 -23.51 -7.74
N GLU A 170 5.29 -22.92 -8.74
CA GLU A 170 5.52 -21.55 -9.18
C GLU A 170 4.19 -20.86 -9.49
N THR A 171 4.11 -19.59 -9.14
CA THR A 171 3.10 -18.65 -9.62
C THR A 171 3.78 -17.53 -10.38
N GLU A 172 3.00 -16.63 -11.00
CA GLU A 172 3.52 -15.45 -11.67
C GLU A 172 4.49 -14.65 -10.76
N LYS A 173 4.20 -14.56 -9.45
CA LYS A 173 4.91 -13.67 -8.51
C LYS A 173 5.72 -14.36 -7.41
N ALA A 174 5.58 -15.66 -7.20
CA ALA A 174 6.23 -16.37 -6.10
C ALA A 174 6.58 -17.82 -6.45
N LEU A 175 7.61 -18.35 -5.78
CA LEU A 175 8.04 -19.74 -5.85
C LEU A 175 7.72 -20.43 -4.51
N LEU A 176 7.21 -21.65 -4.56
CA LEU A 176 7.14 -22.53 -3.40
C LEU A 176 8.44 -23.30 -3.31
N ILE A 177 9.26 -22.96 -2.31
CA ILE A 177 10.57 -23.59 -2.09
C ILE A 177 10.45 -24.54 -0.91
N GLN A 178 10.88 -25.78 -1.10
CA GLN A 178 11.12 -26.73 -0.01
C GLN A 178 12.58 -26.67 0.42
N PHE A 179 12.83 -26.40 1.70
CA PHE A 179 14.16 -26.36 2.30
C PHE A 179 14.57 -27.72 2.89
N GLU A 180 15.85 -27.86 3.24
CA GLU A 180 16.44 -29.10 3.78
C GLU A 180 15.75 -29.61 5.06
N ASN A 181 15.20 -28.72 5.88
CA ASN A 181 14.41 -29.05 7.07
C ASN A 181 12.96 -29.51 6.76
N ASN A 182 12.67 -29.88 5.50
CA ASN A 182 11.33 -30.17 4.97
C ASN A 182 10.31 -29.04 5.09
N SER A 183 10.71 -27.82 5.50
CA SER A 183 9.81 -26.68 5.52
C SER A 183 9.54 -26.16 4.11
N GLU A 184 8.31 -25.71 3.90
CA GLU A 184 7.85 -25.17 2.63
C GLU A 184 7.46 -23.71 2.81
N LEU A 185 7.95 -22.84 1.93
CA LEU A 185 7.62 -21.43 1.98
C LEU A 185 7.40 -20.85 0.60
N TRP A 186 6.33 -20.06 0.46
CA TRP A 186 6.12 -19.19 -0.68
C TRP A 186 7.03 -17.97 -0.58
N ILE A 187 7.98 -17.86 -1.51
CA ILE A 187 8.93 -16.76 -1.57
C ILE A 187 8.65 -15.92 -2.82
N PRO A 188 8.37 -14.61 -2.67
CA PRO A 188 8.22 -13.71 -3.81
C PRO A 188 9.49 -13.68 -4.66
N LYS A 189 9.34 -13.79 -5.98
CA LYS A 189 10.49 -13.77 -6.91
C LYS A 189 11.35 -12.52 -6.75
N SER A 190 10.74 -11.39 -6.41
CA SER A 190 11.41 -10.11 -6.15
C SER A 190 12.33 -10.11 -4.92
N THR A 191 12.25 -11.13 -4.06
CA THR A 191 13.09 -11.28 -2.86
C THR A 191 14.21 -12.32 -3.03
N ILE A 192 14.31 -12.90 -4.23
CA ILE A 192 15.34 -13.88 -4.62
C ILE A 192 16.31 -13.17 -5.57
N HIS A 193 17.55 -13.05 -5.16
CA HIS A 193 18.61 -12.33 -5.88
C HIS A 193 19.53 -13.26 -6.67
N SER A 194 19.44 -14.56 -6.44
CA SER A 194 20.15 -15.57 -7.24
C SER A 194 19.41 -15.84 -8.54
N LYS A 195 20.16 -16.16 -9.60
CA LYS A 195 19.59 -16.81 -10.78
C LYS A 195 19.14 -18.22 -10.36
N PHE A 196 17.90 -18.58 -10.65
CA PHE A 196 17.36 -19.90 -10.37
C PHE A 196 16.85 -20.55 -11.66
N ASN A 197 16.95 -21.88 -11.72
CA ASN A 197 16.38 -22.68 -12.79
C ASN A 197 15.00 -23.18 -12.35
N ASN A 198 13.97 -22.98 -13.19
CA ASN A 198 12.60 -23.40 -12.93
C ASN A 198 12.37 -24.92 -13.05
N THR A 199 13.44 -25.70 -13.18
CA THR A 199 13.35 -27.16 -13.21
C THR A 199 12.89 -27.66 -11.83
N LYS A 200 11.67 -28.22 -11.80
CA LYS A 200 11.04 -28.71 -10.56
C LYS A 200 11.90 -29.78 -9.89
N LYS A 201 11.95 -29.76 -8.56
CA LYS A 201 12.65 -30.74 -7.70
C LYS A 201 14.18 -30.80 -7.84
N VAL A 202 14.82 -29.86 -8.55
CA VAL A 202 16.28 -29.72 -8.52
C VAL A 202 16.70 -28.89 -7.31
N VAL A 203 17.65 -29.39 -6.52
CA VAL A 203 18.25 -28.65 -5.41
C VAL A 203 19.16 -27.57 -5.99
N GLN A 204 18.93 -26.33 -5.60
CA GLN A 204 19.74 -25.18 -6.00
C GLN A 204 19.91 -24.20 -4.85
N ASN A 205 20.98 -23.40 -4.91
CA ASN A 205 21.25 -22.36 -3.92
C ASN A 205 20.44 -21.09 -4.24
N PHE A 206 19.72 -20.59 -3.24
CA PHE A 206 18.93 -19.37 -3.31
C PHE A 206 19.53 -18.28 -2.42
N MET A 207 19.81 -17.13 -3.01
CA MET A 207 20.17 -15.92 -2.26
C MET A 207 18.88 -15.12 -1.97
N ILE A 208 18.34 -15.25 -0.77
CA ILE A 208 17.04 -14.70 -0.38
C ILE A 208 17.22 -13.62 0.68
N ASP A 209 16.37 -12.59 0.65
CA ASP A 209 16.34 -11.58 1.71
C ASP A 209 16.19 -12.17 3.12
N SER A 210 17.06 -11.77 4.05
CA SER A 210 17.06 -12.30 5.43
C SER A 210 15.75 -12.03 6.18
N TRP A 211 15.03 -10.96 5.84
CA TRP A 211 13.80 -10.56 6.55
C TRP A 211 12.65 -11.55 6.32
N ILE A 212 12.51 -12.12 5.11
CA ILE A 212 11.41 -13.05 4.81
C ILE A 212 11.67 -14.41 5.45
N LEU A 213 12.94 -14.80 5.55
CA LEU A 213 13.37 -16.03 6.23
C LEU A 213 13.17 -15.95 7.74
N LYS A 214 13.54 -14.82 8.36
CA LYS A 214 13.33 -14.57 9.80
C LYS A 214 11.84 -14.49 10.15
N LYS A 215 11.05 -13.80 9.34
CA LYS A 215 9.59 -13.66 9.55
C LYS A 215 8.88 -15.02 9.57
N ASN A 216 9.32 -15.95 8.72
CA ASN A 216 8.74 -17.29 8.60
C ASN A 216 9.50 -18.36 9.39
N LYS A 217 10.40 -17.95 10.30
CA LYS A 217 11.17 -18.85 11.18
C LYS A 217 11.98 -19.92 10.45
N ILE A 218 12.37 -19.65 9.20
CA ILE A 218 13.28 -20.54 8.43
C ILE A 218 14.70 -20.44 8.99
N ILE A 219 15.07 -19.27 9.52
CA ILE A 219 16.34 -19.04 10.19
C ILE A 219 16.08 -18.16 11.43
N SER A 220 16.81 -18.41 12.52
CA SER A 220 16.84 -17.56 13.73
C SER A 220 17.57 -16.23 13.49
#